data_AF-A0AAW2M8B5-F1
#
_entry.id   AF-A0AAW2M8B5-F1
#
_cell.length_a   1.000
_cell.length_b   1.000
_cell.length_c   1.000
_cell.angle_alpha   90.00
_cell.angle_beta   90.00
_cell.angle_gamma   90.00
#
_symmetry.space_group_name_H-M   'P 1'
#
loop_
_entity.id
_entity.type
_entity.pdbx_description
1 polymer ?
#
loop_
_entity_poly.entity_id
_entity_poly.type
_entity_poly.pdbx_seq_one_letter_code
_entity_poly.pdbx_strand_id
1 'polypeptide(L)'
;MKNRDGKPNSQSEKSSRTVHLAIMFVVLCGLSFYLGGIFGSEKNRYNTNDISKVFGVSKESLPCALQVKAVNFSQCSPELQDYTPCTDPKRWKKFNVHRLAFLERHCPPMFEKKECLVPPPDGYKLPIRWPKSRDECWYRNVPYDWINKQKSNQHWLVKEGKSSSSPVVALCSPMV
;
A
#
# COMPACT_ATOMS: atom_id res chain seq x y z
N MET A 1 19.34 -56.72 65.66
CA MET A 1 19.22 -55.30 66.11
C MET A 1 19.48 -54.41 64.90
N LYS A 2 18.68 -53.35 64.74
CA LYS A 2 18.60 -52.46 63.56
C LYS A 2 19.93 -51.76 63.27
N ASN A 3 20.42 -51.85 62.03
CA ASN A 3 21.35 -50.87 61.48
C ASN A 3 20.56 -49.63 61.04
N ARG A 4 21.06 -48.44 61.38
CA ARG A 4 20.57 -47.14 60.90
C ARG A 4 21.55 -46.63 59.85
N ASP A 5 21.15 -46.61 58.59
CA ASP A 5 21.86 -45.91 57.53
C ASP A 5 21.28 -44.50 57.37
N GLY A 6 22.14 -43.49 57.54
CA GLY A 6 21.82 -42.08 57.35
C GLY A 6 21.75 -41.71 55.87
N LYS A 7 20.68 -41.02 55.48
CA LYS A 7 20.46 -40.45 54.14
C LYS A 7 21.37 -39.22 53.93
N PRO A 8 22.05 -39.03 52.77
CA PRO A 8 22.85 -37.85 52.54
C PRO A 8 22.01 -36.63 52.09
N ASN A 9 22.61 -35.47 52.29
CA ASN A 9 22.07 -34.10 52.28
C ASN A 9 21.58 -33.61 50.90
N SER A 10 20.31 -33.89 50.54
CA SER A 10 19.69 -33.45 49.26
C SER A 10 19.33 -31.96 49.19
N GLN A 11 19.49 -31.21 50.29
CA GLN A 11 19.05 -29.81 50.39
C GLN A 11 20.11 -28.84 49.86
N SER A 12 21.39 -29.15 50.09
CA SER A 12 22.56 -28.36 49.64
C SER A 12 22.71 -28.33 48.12
N GLU A 13 22.44 -29.47 47.45
CA GLU A 13 22.59 -29.61 46.00
C GLU A 13 21.54 -28.80 45.22
N LYS A 14 20.29 -28.74 45.73
CA LYS A 14 19.20 -27.96 45.14
C LYS A 14 19.47 -26.46 45.26
N SER A 15 19.89 -26.01 46.44
CA SER A 15 20.25 -24.61 46.68
C SER A 15 21.41 -24.16 45.80
N SER A 16 22.46 -24.99 45.67
CA SER A 16 23.59 -24.73 44.78
C SER A 16 23.15 -24.60 43.32
N ARG A 17 22.31 -25.53 42.85
CA ARG A 17 21.79 -25.51 41.48
C ARG A 17 20.91 -24.28 41.20
N THR A 18 20.08 -23.87 42.16
CA THR A 18 19.26 -22.65 42.05
C THR A 18 20.14 -21.38 42.01
N VAL A 19 21.19 -21.31 42.82
CA VAL A 19 22.14 -20.19 42.83
C VAL A 19 22.88 -20.10 41.50
N HIS A 20 23.36 -21.23 40.97
CA HIS A 20 24.01 -21.26 39.65
C HIS A 20 23.05 -20.85 38.52
N LEU A 21 21.79 -21.29 38.55
CA LEU A 21 20.78 -20.88 37.58
C LEU A 21 20.48 -19.37 37.66
N ALA A 22 20.40 -18.81 38.86
CA ALA A 22 20.21 -17.37 39.06
C ALA A 22 21.41 -16.54 38.54
N ILE A 23 22.64 -16.98 38.83
CA ILE A 23 23.86 -16.32 38.33
C ILE A 23 23.92 -16.37 36.80
N MET A 24 23.63 -17.52 36.19
CA MET A 24 23.58 -17.65 34.73
C MET A 24 22.53 -16.72 34.10
N PHE A 25 21.36 -16.59 34.74
CA PHE A 25 20.32 -15.68 34.27
C PHE A 25 20.76 -14.21 34.32
N VAL A 26 21.39 -13.79 35.42
CA VAL A 26 21.90 -12.41 35.58
C VAL A 26 22.98 -12.10 34.54
N VAL A 27 23.90 -13.03 34.28
CA VAL A 27 24.96 -12.88 33.28
C VAL A 27 24.37 -12.79 31.87
N LEU A 28 23.40 -13.62 31.52
CA LEU A 28 22.70 -13.58 30.23
C LEU A 28 21.96 -12.26 30.03
N CYS A 29 21.25 -11.77 31.05
CA CYS A 29 20.59 -10.47 31.00
C CYS A 29 21.61 -9.33 30.81
N GLY A 30 22.71 -9.33 31.55
CA GLY A 30 23.78 -8.33 31.43
C GLY A 30 24.42 -8.29 30.04
N LEU A 31 24.73 -9.47 29.46
CA LEU A 31 25.23 -9.61 28.09
C LEU A 31 24.23 -9.09 27.05
N SER A 32 22.93 -9.34 27.26
CA SER A 32 21.88 -8.87 26.36
C SER A 32 21.79 -7.33 26.35
N PHE A 33 21.89 -6.70 27.52
CA PHE A 33 21.92 -5.23 27.62
C PHE A 33 23.20 -4.64 27.03
N TYR A 34 24.35 -5.28 27.24
CA TYR A 34 25.63 -4.82 26.70
C TYR A 34 25.66 -4.90 25.16
N LEU A 35 25.19 -6.01 24.57
CA LEU A 35 25.11 -6.17 23.12
C LEU A 35 24.00 -5.30 22.50
N GLY A 36 22.86 -5.14 23.17
CA GLY A 36 21.78 -4.26 22.73
C GLY A 36 22.13 -2.77 22.76
N GLY A 37 23.01 -2.35 23.67
CA GLY A 37 23.52 -0.97 23.74
C GLY A 37 24.47 -0.60 22.61
N ILE A 38 25.21 -1.56 22.06
CA ILE A 38 26.17 -1.33 20.96
C ILE A 38 25.45 -1.19 19.61
N PHE A 39 24.24 -1.76 19.45
CA PHE A 39 23.42 -1.67 18.22
C PHE A 39 22.21 -0.72 18.33
N GLY A 40 22.01 -0.08 19.48
CA GLY A 40 20.81 0.71 19.80
C GLY A 40 20.87 2.21 19.51
N SER A 41 21.75 2.68 18.62
CA SER A 41 21.73 4.10 18.19
C SER A 41 22.16 4.29 16.74
N GLU A 42 21.57 3.52 15.82
CA GLU A 42 21.52 3.94 14.43
C GLU A 42 20.42 5.00 14.29
N LYS A 43 20.76 6.24 14.68
CA LYS A 43 20.00 7.43 14.28
C LYS A 43 20.03 7.47 12.75
N ASN A 44 18.96 6.99 12.12
CA ASN A 44 18.68 7.23 10.71
C ASN A 44 18.68 8.74 10.46
N ARG A 45 19.84 9.26 10.11
CA ARG A 45 20.03 10.60 9.58
C ARG A 45 19.49 10.56 8.15
N TYR A 46 18.18 10.67 8.00
CA TYR A 46 17.59 10.98 6.70
C TYR A 46 18.21 12.31 6.25
N ASN A 47 18.96 12.24 5.16
CA ASN A 47 19.63 13.39 4.57
C ASN A 47 18.54 14.24 3.89
N THR A 48 18.01 15.22 4.60
CA THR A 48 16.99 16.18 4.09
C THR A 48 17.52 17.08 2.97
N ASN A 49 18.81 16.97 2.63
CA ASN A 49 19.47 17.78 1.61
C ASN A 49 19.02 17.44 0.16
N ASP A 50 18.44 16.26 -0.09
CA ASP A 50 17.93 15.91 -1.43
C ASP A 50 16.54 16.51 -1.73
N ILE A 51 15.73 16.74 -0.68
CA ILE A 51 14.40 17.36 -0.83
C ILE A 51 14.56 18.86 -1.17
N SER A 52 15.58 19.52 -0.62
CA SER A 52 15.86 20.93 -0.86
C SER A 52 16.37 21.23 -2.28
N LYS A 53 16.91 20.23 -2.99
CA LYS A 53 17.38 20.38 -4.38
C LYS A 53 16.27 20.16 -5.41
N VAL A 54 15.21 19.43 -5.04
CA VAL A 54 14.02 19.20 -5.88
C VAL A 54 12.97 20.29 -5.66
N PHE A 55 12.81 20.77 -4.43
CA PHE A 55 11.91 21.87 -4.10
C PHE A 55 12.72 23.14 -3.89
N GLY A 56 13.05 23.83 -4.98
CA GLY A 56 13.46 25.23 -4.93
C GLY A 56 12.32 26.09 -4.38
N VAL A 57 12.12 26.07 -3.06
CA VAL A 57 11.15 26.93 -2.38
C VAL A 57 11.87 28.23 -2.03
N SER A 58 11.84 29.17 -2.97
CA SER A 58 11.99 30.58 -2.63
C SER A 58 10.77 30.99 -1.80
N LYS A 59 10.98 31.21 -0.51
CA LYS A 59 10.04 31.98 0.31
C LYS A 59 10.25 33.45 0.00
N GLU A 60 9.47 33.98 -0.93
CA GLU A 60 9.23 35.41 -1.05
C GLU A 60 7.83 35.64 -1.60
N SER A 61 7.04 36.41 -0.84
CA SER A 61 5.65 36.73 -1.11
C SER A 61 5.51 37.58 -2.38
N LEU A 62 4.91 37.00 -3.43
CA LEU A 62 4.56 37.66 -4.69
C LEU A 62 3.16 37.19 -5.15
N PRO A 63 2.41 38.02 -5.91
CA PRO A 63 0.97 37.93 -6.07
C PRO A 63 0.52 36.63 -6.74
N CYS A 64 -0.62 36.14 -6.27
CA CYS A 64 -1.23 34.87 -6.65
C CYS A 64 -1.62 34.84 -8.14
N ALA A 65 -0.65 34.54 -8.99
CA ALA A 65 -0.86 34.08 -10.36
C ALA A 65 0.21 33.03 -10.64
N LEU A 66 -0.05 31.78 -10.25
CA LEU A 66 0.70 30.64 -10.75
C LEU A 66 0.52 30.62 -12.27
N GLN A 67 1.51 31.10 -13.00
CA GLN A 67 1.54 30.97 -14.45
C GLN A 67 1.78 29.50 -14.80
N VAL A 68 0.70 28.73 -14.82
CA VAL A 68 0.71 27.33 -15.25
C VAL A 68 0.92 27.34 -16.76
N LYS A 69 2.16 27.07 -17.19
CA LYS A 69 2.45 26.82 -18.60
C LYS A 69 1.76 25.52 -18.99
N ALA A 70 0.96 25.55 -20.05
CA ALA A 70 0.37 24.34 -20.61
C ALA A 70 1.50 23.44 -21.14
N VAL A 71 1.61 22.24 -20.57
CA VAL A 71 2.52 21.19 -21.04
C VAL A 71 1.73 20.28 -21.96
N ASN A 72 2.22 20.08 -23.17
CA ASN A 72 1.64 19.13 -24.12
C ASN A 72 2.23 17.74 -23.86
N PHE A 73 1.36 16.76 -23.67
CA PHE A 73 1.70 15.35 -23.53
C PHE A 73 1.23 14.59 -24.78
N SER A 74 2.01 13.61 -25.20
CA SER A 74 1.61 12.71 -26.29
C SER A 74 0.52 11.74 -25.83
N GLN A 75 -0.19 11.13 -26.78
CA GLN A 75 -1.20 10.11 -26.47
C GLN A 75 -0.53 8.77 -26.12
N CYS A 76 -0.98 8.13 -25.04
CA CYS A 76 -0.56 6.78 -24.67
C CYS A 76 -1.25 5.72 -25.55
N SER A 77 -0.66 4.51 -25.60
CA SER A 77 -1.37 3.31 -26.10
C SER A 77 -2.66 3.06 -25.31
N PRO A 78 -3.77 2.66 -25.98
CA PRO A 78 -5.04 2.34 -25.31
C PRO A 78 -4.93 1.17 -24.33
N GLU A 79 -3.93 0.30 -24.49
CA GLU A 79 -3.66 -0.82 -23.56
C GLU A 79 -3.32 -0.35 -22.13
N LEU A 80 -2.92 0.91 -21.98
CA LEU A 80 -2.59 1.50 -20.70
C LEU A 80 -3.82 1.99 -19.92
N GLN A 81 -5.03 1.82 -20.48
CA GLN A 81 -6.27 2.29 -19.85
C GLN A 81 -6.49 1.71 -18.45
N ASP A 82 -6.22 0.42 -18.26
CA ASP A 82 -6.36 -0.25 -16.95
C ASP A 82 -5.03 -0.48 -16.25
N TYR A 83 -3.94 0.01 -16.84
CA TYR A 83 -2.61 -0.19 -16.28
C TYR A 83 -2.43 0.66 -15.02
N THR A 84 -2.37 -0.01 -13.87
CA THR A 84 -2.12 0.64 -12.57
C THR A 84 -0.68 0.35 -12.11
N PRO A 85 0.28 1.24 -12.42
CA PRO A 85 1.72 0.93 -12.29
C PRO A 85 2.18 0.59 -10.87
N CYS A 86 1.54 1.17 -9.85
CA CYS A 86 1.92 0.96 -8.45
C CYS A 86 1.32 -0.30 -7.81
N THR A 87 0.33 -0.93 -8.46
CA THR A 87 -0.35 -2.13 -7.97
C THR A 87 -0.22 -3.30 -8.96
N ASP A 88 0.79 -3.26 -9.84
CA ASP A 88 1.02 -4.27 -10.86
C ASP A 88 1.46 -5.61 -10.23
N PRO A 89 0.69 -6.71 -10.43
CA PRO A 89 1.06 -8.06 -9.99
C PRO A 89 2.43 -8.52 -10.43
N LYS A 90 2.89 -8.12 -11.61
CA LYS A 90 4.22 -8.50 -12.11
C LYS A 90 5.33 -7.81 -11.31
N ARG A 91 5.05 -6.68 -10.68
CA ARG A 91 6.02 -5.91 -9.90
C ARG A 91 6.03 -6.33 -8.44
N TRP A 92 4.89 -6.34 -7.76
CA TRP A 92 4.86 -6.65 -6.33
C TRP A 92 5.25 -8.10 -6.03
N LYS A 93 5.03 -9.05 -6.95
CA LYS A 93 5.52 -10.44 -6.86
C LYS A 93 7.05 -10.58 -6.84
N LYS A 94 7.80 -9.55 -7.24
CA LYS A 94 9.28 -9.57 -7.22
C LYS A 94 9.87 -9.28 -5.83
N PHE A 95 9.06 -8.75 -4.91
CA PHE A 95 9.51 -8.38 -3.58
C PHE A 95 9.43 -9.55 -2.61
N ASN A 96 10.25 -9.49 -1.57
CA ASN A 96 10.38 -10.57 -0.58
C ASN A 96 9.06 -10.73 0.22
N VAL A 97 8.76 -11.98 0.59
CA VAL A 97 7.68 -12.33 1.51
C VAL A 97 7.98 -11.85 2.94
N HIS A 98 9.25 -11.75 3.29
CA HIS A 98 9.71 -11.24 4.58
C HIS A 98 9.16 -9.84 4.84
N ARG A 99 8.54 -9.64 6.02
CA ARG A 99 7.82 -8.41 6.40
C ARG A 99 6.67 -8.03 5.48
N LEU A 100 6.17 -8.95 4.64
CA LEU A 100 5.06 -8.70 3.74
C LEU A 100 5.32 -7.55 2.75
N ALA A 101 6.59 -7.32 2.36
CA ALA A 101 6.95 -6.25 1.43
C ALA A 101 6.20 -6.36 0.10
N PHE A 102 5.84 -7.57 -0.33
CA PHE A 102 5.01 -7.80 -1.52
C PHE A 102 3.57 -7.25 -1.42
N LEU A 103 3.07 -6.91 -0.22
CA LEU A 103 1.76 -6.26 -0.03
C LEU A 103 1.85 -4.72 -0.13
N GLU A 104 3.05 -4.16 -0.13
CA GLU A 104 3.26 -2.72 -0.26
C GLU A 104 3.03 -2.24 -1.70
N ARG A 105 2.83 -0.93 -1.87
CA ARG A 105 2.72 -0.31 -3.20
C ARG A 105 4.09 -0.06 -3.78
N HIS A 106 4.37 -0.70 -4.91
CA HIS A 106 5.63 -0.59 -5.61
C HIS A 106 5.44 0.19 -6.90
N CYS A 107 5.73 1.49 -6.87
CA CYS A 107 5.64 2.33 -8.07
C CYS A 107 6.91 2.22 -8.94
N PRO A 108 6.80 2.42 -10.26
CA PRO A 108 7.96 2.52 -11.14
C PRO A 108 8.87 3.71 -10.76
N PRO A 109 10.19 3.55 -10.91
CA PRO A 109 11.14 4.65 -10.79
C PRO A 109 10.92 5.70 -11.89
N MET A 110 11.45 6.91 -11.70
CA MET A 110 11.19 8.05 -12.59
C MET A 110 11.47 7.76 -14.08
N PHE A 111 12.55 7.03 -14.39
CA PHE A 111 12.92 6.70 -15.77
C PHE A 111 11.98 5.70 -16.46
N GLU A 112 11.16 4.96 -15.71
CA GLU A 112 10.15 4.04 -16.26
C GLU A 112 8.76 4.69 -16.34
N LYS A 113 8.59 5.90 -15.77
CA LYS A 113 7.32 6.61 -15.82
C LYS A 113 7.08 7.11 -17.23
N LYS A 114 5.91 6.78 -17.78
CA LYS A 114 5.46 7.30 -19.07
C LYS A 114 4.83 8.67 -18.85
N GLU A 115 5.28 9.66 -19.62
CA GLU A 115 4.73 11.01 -19.63
C GLU A 115 3.80 11.16 -20.85
N CYS A 116 2.64 10.53 -20.78
CA CYS A 116 1.63 10.57 -21.84
C CYS A 116 0.21 10.62 -21.25
N LEU A 117 -0.75 11.04 -22.06
CA LEU A 117 -2.18 11.07 -21.72
C LEU A 117 -2.87 9.83 -22.27
N VAL A 118 -3.54 9.08 -21.39
CA VAL A 118 -4.36 7.95 -21.80
C VAL A 118 -5.63 8.47 -22.47
N PRO A 119 -5.90 8.07 -23.73
CA PRO A 119 -7.11 8.52 -24.41
C PRO A 119 -8.35 7.90 -23.77
N PRO A 120 -9.49 8.61 -23.78
CA PRO A 120 -10.77 8.01 -23.41
C PRO A 120 -11.12 6.87 -24.40
N PRO A 121 -11.76 5.79 -23.94
CA PRO A 121 -12.17 4.69 -24.80
C PRO A 121 -13.29 5.11 -25.76
N ASP A 122 -13.49 4.31 -26.80
CA ASP A 122 -14.50 4.60 -27.83
C ASP A 122 -15.92 4.68 -27.27
N GLY A 123 -16.57 5.81 -27.52
CA GLY A 123 -17.93 6.08 -27.05
C GLY A 123 -18.01 6.53 -25.58
N TYR A 124 -16.88 6.77 -24.91
CA TYR A 124 -16.87 7.45 -23.61
C TYR A 124 -17.54 8.81 -23.72
N LYS A 125 -18.34 9.15 -22.72
CA LYS A 125 -19.06 10.43 -22.64
C LYS A 125 -18.62 11.22 -21.43
N LEU A 126 -18.76 12.52 -21.50
CA LEU A 126 -18.54 13.39 -20.34
C LEU A 126 -19.43 12.93 -19.17
N PRO A 127 -18.87 12.75 -17.96
CA PRO A 127 -19.65 12.34 -16.79
C PRO A 127 -20.83 13.26 -16.55
N ILE A 128 -21.95 12.68 -16.13
CA ILE A 128 -23.15 13.42 -15.72
C ILE A 128 -22.75 14.32 -14.53
N ARG A 129 -23.27 15.55 -14.50
CA ARG A 129 -22.97 16.47 -13.39
C ARG A 129 -23.72 16.07 -12.12
N TRP A 130 -23.10 16.31 -10.97
CA TRP A 130 -23.76 16.23 -9.67
C TRP A 130 -24.95 17.21 -9.63
N PRO A 131 -26.11 16.87 -9.01
CA PRO A 131 -26.39 15.68 -8.21
C PRO A 131 -26.92 14.47 -8.99
N LYS A 132 -27.24 14.62 -10.29
CA LYS A 132 -27.84 13.54 -11.10
C LYS A 132 -26.93 12.31 -11.22
N SER A 133 -25.61 12.52 -11.21
CA SER A 133 -24.63 11.44 -11.23
C SER A 133 -24.62 10.53 -9.99
N ARG A 134 -25.42 10.84 -8.95
CA ARG A 134 -25.65 9.94 -7.82
C ARG A 134 -26.43 8.70 -8.24
N ASP A 135 -27.42 8.88 -9.09
CA ASP A 135 -28.39 7.84 -9.44
C ASP A 135 -28.17 7.36 -10.88
N GLU A 136 -27.56 8.18 -11.75
CA GLU A 136 -27.40 7.92 -13.18
C GLU A 136 -25.94 7.92 -13.64
N CYS A 137 -25.62 7.05 -14.58
CA CYS A 137 -24.35 7.01 -15.29
C CYS A 137 -24.55 6.63 -16.75
N TRP A 138 -23.59 6.97 -17.62
CA TRP A 138 -23.58 6.46 -18.98
C TRP A 138 -23.19 4.99 -18.99
N TYR A 139 -24.02 4.12 -19.56
CA TYR A 139 -23.69 2.69 -19.67
C TYR A 139 -22.35 2.47 -20.39
N ARG A 140 -22.03 3.30 -21.39
CA ARG A 140 -20.77 3.23 -22.15
C ARG A 140 -19.53 3.68 -21.37
N ASN A 141 -19.70 4.40 -20.26
CA ASN A 141 -18.59 4.79 -19.40
C ASN A 141 -18.19 3.68 -18.42
N VAL A 142 -19.03 2.66 -18.25
CA VAL A 142 -18.73 1.53 -17.37
C VAL A 142 -17.77 0.59 -18.08
N PRO A 143 -16.61 0.27 -17.45
CA PRO A 143 -15.66 -0.64 -18.05
C PRO A 143 -16.22 -2.07 -18.05
N TYR A 144 -15.98 -2.79 -19.14
CA TYR A 144 -16.17 -4.23 -19.32
C TYR A 144 -17.53 -4.84 -18.90
N ASP A 145 -18.27 -5.37 -19.88
CA ASP A 145 -19.55 -6.07 -19.63
C ASP A 145 -19.41 -7.33 -18.73
N TRP A 146 -18.22 -7.93 -18.61
CA TRP A 146 -18.04 -9.11 -17.75
C TRP A 146 -18.20 -8.79 -16.26
N ILE A 147 -17.90 -7.56 -15.83
CA ILE A 147 -18.07 -7.12 -14.44
C ILE A 147 -19.56 -7.09 -14.08
N ASN A 148 -20.39 -6.63 -15.01
CA ASN A 148 -21.85 -6.65 -14.87
C ASN A 148 -22.38 -8.07 -14.72
N LYS A 149 -21.81 -9.03 -15.45
CA LYS A 149 -22.17 -10.45 -15.32
C LYS A 149 -21.78 -11.00 -13.95
N GLN A 150 -20.55 -10.75 -13.51
CA GLN A 150 -20.03 -11.28 -12.24
C GLN A 150 -20.68 -10.65 -11.00
N LYS A 151 -21.09 -9.38 -11.08
CA LYS A 151 -21.75 -8.63 -10.00
C LYS A 151 -23.24 -8.39 -10.26
N SER A 152 -23.87 -9.23 -11.09
CA SER A 152 -25.28 -9.09 -11.49
C SER A 152 -26.25 -9.09 -10.31
N ASN A 153 -25.91 -9.82 -9.24
CA ASN A 153 -26.68 -9.90 -8.00
C ASN A 153 -26.73 -8.59 -7.19
N GLN A 154 -25.83 -7.64 -7.46
CA GLN A 154 -25.78 -6.35 -6.74
C GLN A 154 -26.68 -5.29 -7.37
N HIS A 155 -27.25 -5.55 -8.56
CA HIS A 155 -28.07 -4.59 -9.31
C HIS A 155 -27.47 -3.18 -9.42
N TRP A 156 -26.14 -3.11 -9.40
CA TRP A 156 -25.39 -1.86 -9.34
C TRP A 156 -25.40 -1.10 -10.67
N LEU A 157 -25.71 -1.80 -11.76
CA LEU A 157 -25.88 -1.24 -13.09
C LEU A 157 -27.14 -1.81 -13.74
N VAL A 158 -28.17 -0.98 -13.88
CA VAL A 158 -29.42 -1.37 -14.57
C VAL A 158 -29.57 -0.51 -15.82
N LYS A 159 -29.64 -1.16 -16.98
CA LYS A 159 -29.92 -0.49 -18.25
C LYS A 159 -31.37 -0.05 -18.30
N GLU A 160 -31.62 1.26 -18.32
CA GLU A 160 -32.97 1.80 -18.47
C GLU A 160 -33.42 1.71 -19.94
N GLY A 161 -34.61 1.12 -20.18
CA GLY A 161 -35.45 1.35 -21.36
C GLY A 161 -34.98 0.85 -22.75
N LYS A 162 -35.89 0.19 -23.48
CA LYS A 162 -35.75 -0.29 -24.87
C LYS A 162 -35.82 0.87 -25.86
N SER A 163 -34.78 1.09 -26.69
CA SER A 163 -34.84 1.48 -28.11
C SER A 163 -33.44 1.74 -28.66
N SER A 164 -33.19 1.29 -29.89
CA SER A 164 -31.91 1.29 -30.62
C SER A 164 -31.32 2.67 -30.98
N SER A 165 -31.87 3.78 -30.46
CA SER A 165 -31.53 5.13 -30.92
C SER A 165 -31.28 6.18 -29.82
N SER A 166 -31.38 5.83 -28.52
CA SER A 166 -31.16 6.79 -27.42
C SER A 166 -29.90 6.46 -26.59
N PRO A 167 -29.20 7.46 -26.04
CA PRO A 167 -28.02 7.23 -25.23
C PRO A 167 -28.42 6.44 -23.98
N VAL A 168 -27.90 5.21 -23.89
CA VAL A 168 -28.25 4.28 -22.80
C VAL A 168 -27.72 4.83 -21.47
N VAL A 169 -28.63 5.40 -20.69
CA VAL A 169 -28.40 5.74 -19.28
C VAL A 169 -28.59 4.46 -18.45
N ALA A 170 -27.76 4.30 -17.43
CA ALA A 170 -27.89 3.24 -16.48
C ALA A 170 -28.01 3.80 -15.08
N LEU A 171 -28.78 3.13 -14.23
CA LEU A 171 -28.81 3.45 -12.81
C LEU A 171 -27.54 2.89 -12.18
N CYS A 172 -26.72 3.78 -11.63
CA CYS A 172 -25.46 3.44 -10.97
C CYS A 172 -25.63 3.57 -9.46
N SER A 173 -25.84 2.46 -8.76
CA SER A 173 -25.80 2.45 -7.30
C SER A 173 -24.36 2.33 -6.81
N PRO A 174 -23.95 3.03 -5.74
CA PRO A 174 -22.63 2.83 -5.14
C PRO A 174 -22.48 1.37 -4.71
N MET A 175 -21.40 0.72 -5.14
CA MET A 175 -20.98 -0.57 -4.59
C MET A 175 -20.49 -0.33 -3.16
N VAL A 176 -21.36 -0.60 -2.18
CA VAL A 176 -21.00 -0.64 -0.75
C VAL A 176 -20.58 -2.06 -0.39
#